data_AF-A0A812XTH8-F1
#
_entry.id   AF-A0A812XTH8-F1
#
_cell.length_a   1.000
_cell.length_b   1.000
_cell.length_c   1.000
_cell.angle_alpha   90.00
_cell.angle_beta   90.00
_cell.angle_gamma   90.00
#
_symmetry.space_group_name_H-M   'P 1'
#
loop_
_entity.id
_entity.type
_entity.pdbx_description
1 polymer ?
#
loop_
_entity_poly.entity_id
_entity_poly.type
_entity_poly.pdbx_seq_one_letter_code
_entity_poly.pdbx_strand_id
1 'polypeptide(L)'
;MAGAGISVSANLPDFRSKGGLYDQLRQTTNITSPETIFTRDFLKSNPELFFEVMQKLRVDHVMPTLTHFFLRLLQDKGLLRRLYTQNIDSLERKAGIREELLIECHGTTATSKCHECQQAYSKDHYFDWDRTNGVPRCERCSGLTRPDIVLFGEALPDKFQEKSREELRKAPARAWRLSSEH
;
A
#
# COMPACT_ATOMS: atom_id res chain seq x y z
N MET A 1 14.53 -4.00 1.19
CA MET A 1 13.29 -3.24 1.46
C MET A 1 13.02 -2.32 0.28
N ALA A 2 11.76 -1.98 0.02
CA ALA A 2 11.31 -1.09 -1.05
C ALA A 2 10.37 -0.01 -0.49
N GLY A 3 10.28 1.10 -1.22
CA GLY A 3 9.33 2.19 -0.99
C GLY A 3 9.06 2.92 -2.30
N ALA A 4 8.41 4.09 -2.22
CA ALA A 4 7.83 4.75 -3.39
C ALA A 4 8.83 4.98 -4.55
N GLY A 5 10.13 5.15 -4.25
CA GLY A 5 11.20 5.32 -5.23
C GLY A 5 11.25 4.26 -6.33
N ILE A 6 10.86 3.01 -6.04
CA ILE A 6 10.89 1.94 -7.06
C ILE A 6 9.76 2.06 -8.10
N SER A 7 8.74 2.86 -7.80
CA SER A 7 7.54 3.07 -8.64
C SER A 7 7.54 4.45 -9.33
N VAL A 8 8.52 5.32 -9.05
CA VAL A 8 8.58 6.69 -9.64
C VAL A 8 8.64 6.64 -11.16
N SER A 9 9.45 5.73 -11.73
CA SER A 9 9.56 5.58 -13.19
C SER A 9 8.33 4.94 -13.86
N ALA A 10 7.34 4.50 -13.07
CA ALA A 10 6.04 4.07 -13.57
C ALA A 10 5.06 5.25 -13.76
N ASN A 11 5.52 6.49 -13.60
CA ASN A 11 4.71 7.71 -13.64
C ASN A 11 3.57 7.71 -12.62
N LEU A 12 3.75 7.04 -11.48
CA LEU A 12 2.82 7.16 -10.37
C LEU A 12 2.97 8.56 -9.74
N PRO A 13 1.86 9.28 -9.52
CA PRO A 13 1.91 10.50 -8.74
C PRO A 13 2.38 10.14 -7.34
N ASP A 14 3.45 10.78 -6.88
CA ASP A 14 3.84 10.64 -5.49
C ASP A 14 2.90 11.45 -4.57
N PHE A 15 3.01 11.19 -3.27
CA PHE A 15 2.14 11.86 -2.31
C PHE A 15 2.60 13.30 -2.01
N ARG A 16 3.92 13.54 -1.97
CA ARG A 16 4.52 14.67 -1.24
C ARG A 16 5.19 15.72 -2.12
N SER A 17 5.58 15.39 -3.36
CA SER A 17 6.29 16.34 -4.21
C SER A 17 5.37 17.44 -4.72
N LYS A 18 5.99 18.49 -5.26
CA LYS A 18 5.26 19.61 -5.86
C LYS A 18 4.37 19.11 -7.00
N GLY A 19 3.06 19.35 -6.91
CA GLY A 19 2.06 18.86 -7.86
C GLY A 19 1.61 17.39 -7.63
N GLY A 20 2.12 16.72 -6.59
CA GLY A 20 1.66 15.40 -6.15
C GLY A 20 0.30 15.46 -5.46
N LEU A 21 -0.14 14.33 -4.89
CA LEU A 21 -1.49 14.18 -4.34
C LEU A 21 -1.84 15.26 -3.30
N TYR A 22 -0.93 15.53 -2.35
CA TYR A 22 -1.20 16.48 -1.26
C TYR A 22 -1.32 17.93 -1.74
N ASP A 23 -0.55 18.32 -2.75
CA ASP A 23 -0.67 19.63 -3.38
C ASP A 23 -2.01 19.78 -4.10
N GLN A 24 -2.42 18.76 -4.86
CA GLN A 24 -3.70 18.76 -5.56
C GLN A 24 -4.86 18.85 -4.57
N LEU A 25 -4.80 18.13 -3.45
CA LEU A 25 -5.83 18.17 -2.43
C LEU A 25 -5.95 19.52 -1.76
N ARG A 26 -4.82 20.16 -1.42
CA ARG A 26 -4.83 21.53 -0.87
C ARG A 26 -5.43 22.56 -1.84
N GLN A 27 -5.30 22.34 -3.14
CA GLN A 27 -5.83 23.23 -4.18
C GLN A 27 -7.30 22.98 -4.51
N THR A 28 -7.76 21.73 -4.39
CA THR A 28 -9.09 21.30 -4.86
C THR A 28 -10.09 21.06 -3.73
N THR A 29 -9.64 21.11 -2.47
CA THR A 29 -10.45 20.84 -1.27
C THR A 29 -10.08 21.80 -0.15
N ASN A 30 -10.91 21.88 0.90
CA ASN A 30 -10.62 22.66 2.11
C ASN A 30 -9.74 21.93 3.12
N ILE A 31 -8.99 20.89 2.71
CA ILE A 31 -8.13 20.11 3.60
C ILE A 31 -6.79 20.83 3.80
N THR A 32 -6.55 21.29 5.03
CA THR A 32 -5.30 21.93 5.44
C THR A 32 -4.16 20.92 5.66
N SER A 33 -4.50 19.69 6.06
CA SER A 33 -3.54 18.61 6.35
C SER A 33 -3.88 17.35 5.55
N PRO A 34 -3.39 17.21 4.30
CA PRO A 34 -3.71 16.10 3.40
C PRO A 34 -3.37 14.71 3.95
N GLU A 35 -2.41 14.63 4.87
CA GLU A 35 -2.02 13.40 5.57
C GLU A 35 -3.19 12.79 6.36
N THR A 36 -4.13 13.63 6.80
CA THR A 36 -5.32 13.19 7.55
C THR A 36 -6.24 12.31 6.73
N ILE A 37 -6.17 12.35 5.40
CA ILE A 37 -7.02 11.53 4.52
C ILE A 37 -6.84 10.04 4.80
N PHE A 38 -5.62 9.62 5.14
CA PHE A 38 -5.33 8.23 5.49
C PHE A 38 -5.52 7.93 6.97
N THR A 39 -6.45 8.61 7.66
CA THR A 39 -6.80 8.33 9.07
C THR A 39 -8.18 7.69 9.18
N ARG A 40 -8.41 6.97 10.30
CA ARG A 40 -9.73 6.40 10.60
C ARG A 40 -10.81 7.48 10.73
N ASP A 41 -10.49 8.58 11.40
CA ASP A 41 -11.45 9.67 11.67
C ASP A 41 -11.86 10.39 10.39
N PHE A 42 -10.92 10.59 9.47
CA PHE A 42 -11.23 11.18 8.16
C PHE A 42 -12.13 10.27 7.34
N LEU A 43 -11.83 8.97 7.25
CA LEU A 43 -12.68 8.02 6.54
C LEU A 43 -14.12 8.01 7.07
N LYS A 44 -14.29 8.10 8.39
CA LYS A 44 -15.63 8.14 9.00
C LYS A 44 -16.36 9.45 8.72
N SER A 45 -15.65 10.57 8.73
CA SER A 45 -16.24 11.90 8.62
C SER A 45 -16.45 12.36 7.17
N ASN A 46 -15.62 11.88 6.23
CA ASN A 46 -15.61 12.28 4.82
C ASN A 46 -15.36 11.05 3.90
N PRO A 47 -16.21 10.01 3.96
CA PRO A 47 -15.97 8.78 3.21
C PRO A 47 -15.94 9.01 1.70
N GLU A 48 -16.81 9.87 1.15
CA GLU A 48 -16.86 10.16 -0.29
C GLU A 48 -15.52 10.70 -0.80
N LEU A 49 -14.94 11.68 -0.08
CA LEU A 49 -13.66 12.27 -0.48
C LEU A 49 -12.50 11.28 -0.34
N PHE A 50 -12.53 10.41 0.69
CA PHE A 50 -11.57 9.32 0.79
C PHE A 50 -11.62 8.41 -0.45
N PHE A 51 -12.81 7.99 -0.88
CA PHE A 51 -12.94 7.11 -2.05
C PHE A 51 -12.64 7.85 -3.37
N GLU A 52 -12.94 9.14 -3.50
CA GLU A 52 -12.51 9.96 -4.64
C GLU A 52 -10.98 9.98 -4.75
N VAL A 53 -10.27 10.09 -3.62
CA VAL A 53 -8.81 9.99 -3.58
C VAL A 53 -8.32 8.60 -3.94
N MET A 54 -8.93 7.55 -3.38
CA MET A 54 -8.56 6.16 -3.71
C MET A 54 -8.75 5.83 -5.20
N GLN A 55 -9.78 6.38 -5.85
CA GLN A 55 -9.97 6.26 -7.29
C GLN A 55 -8.86 6.94 -8.09
N LYS A 56 -8.42 8.14 -7.68
CA LYS A 56 -7.27 8.82 -8.32
C LYS A 56 -5.95 8.05 -8.16
N LEU A 57 -5.83 7.26 -7.10
CA LEU A 57 -4.69 6.39 -6.83
C LEU A 57 -4.82 5.00 -7.47
N ARG A 58 -5.83 4.77 -8.33
CA ARG A 58 -6.01 3.50 -9.03
C ARG A 58 -4.93 3.32 -10.10
N VAL A 59 -4.15 2.25 -9.98
CA VAL A 59 -2.98 1.98 -10.82
C VAL A 59 -3.11 0.74 -11.71
N ASP A 60 -4.33 0.25 -11.97
CA ASP A 60 -4.54 -0.98 -12.75
C ASP A 60 -3.82 -0.98 -14.12
N HIS A 61 -3.75 0.18 -14.77
CA HIS A 61 -3.11 0.40 -16.07
C HIS A 61 -1.58 0.52 -16.01
N VAL A 62 -1.00 0.67 -14.82
CA VAL A 62 0.43 0.96 -14.62
C VAL A 62 1.24 -0.34 -14.61
N MET A 63 2.34 -0.37 -15.35
CA MET A 63 3.21 -1.54 -15.45
C MET A 63 4.35 -1.49 -14.42
N PRO A 64 4.82 -2.65 -13.92
CA PRO A 64 5.98 -2.69 -13.04
C PRO A 64 7.23 -2.10 -13.70
N THR A 65 8.08 -1.46 -12.90
CA THR A 65 9.34 -0.87 -13.37
C THR A 65 10.46 -1.92 -13.52
N LEU A 66 11.58 -1.53 -14.14
CA LEU A 66 12.78 -2.38 -14.19
C LEU A 66 13.25 -2.83 -12.80
N THR A 67 13.09 -2.00 -11.77
CA THR A 67 13.45 -2.38 -10.40
C THR A 67 12.56 -3.51 -9.87
N HIS A 68 11.27 -3.51 -10.20
CA HIS A 68 10.36 -4.60 -9.84
C HIS A 68 10.78 -5.91 -10.54
N PHE A 69 11.11 -5.84 -11.83
CA PHE A 69 11.60 -7.02 -12.57
C PHE A 69 12.98 -7.49 -12.10
N PHE A 70 13.85 -6.59 -11.64
CA PHE A 70 15.10 -6.97 -11.00
C PHE A 70 14.87 -7.74 -9.70
N LEU A 71 13.93 -7.30 -8.86
CA LEU A 71 13.53 -8.05 -7.66
C LEU A 71 12.96 -9.42 -8.02
N ARG A 72 12.18 -9.51 -9.10
CA ARG A 72 11.68 -10.78 -9.64
C ARG A 72 12.83 -11.69 -10.11
N LEU A 73 13.84 -11.15 -10.77
CA LEU A 73 15.04 -11.89 -11.16
C LEU A 73 15.79 -12.45 -9.94
N LEU A 74 15.92 -11.67 -8.86
CA LEU A 74 16.53 -12.15 -7.61
C LEU A 74 15.72 -13.30 -7.01
N GLN A 75 14.39 -13.23 -7.06
CA GLN A 75 13.52 -14.33 -6.66
C GLN A 75 13.77 -15.59 -7.51
N ASP A 76 13.77 -15.46 -8.83
CA ASP A 76 13.91 -16.60 -9.74
C ASP A 76 15.28 -17.26 -9.62
N LYS A 77 16.31 -16.50 -9.20
CA LYS A 77 17.64 -17.02 -8.86
C LYS A 77 17.77 -17.55 -7.43
N GLY A 78 16.71 -17.54 -6.62
CA GLY A 78 16.73 -17.98 -5.22
C GLY A 78 17.53 -17.05 -4.28
N LEU A 79 17.81 -15.82 -4.70
CA LEU A 79 18.58 -14.83 -3.94
C LEU A 79 17.68 -13.88 -3.14
N LEU A 80 16.42 -13.72 -3.54
CA LEU A 80 15.45 -12.91 -2.80
C LEU A 80 14.89 -13.70 -1.62
N ARG A 81 15.32 -13.35 -0.42
CA ARG A 81 14.80 -13.95 0.81
C ARG A 81 13.44 -13.41 1.24
N ARG A 82 13.26 -12.09 1.14
CA ARG A 82 12.01 -11.39 1.44
C ARG A 82 12.03 -10.00 0.81
N LEU A 83 10.89 -9.52 0.37
CA LEU A 83 10.65 -8.17 -0.07
C LEU A 83 9.66 -7.49 0.87
N TYR A 84 10.17 -6.61 1.73
CA TYR A 84 9.34 -5.67 2.50
C TYR A 84 9.12 -4.43 1.66
N THR A 85 7.87 -4.09 1.36
CA THR A 85 7.49 -2.88 0.62
C THR A 85 6.58 -1.99 1.46
N GLN A 86 6.83 -0.68 1.40
CA GLN A 86 5.93 0.34 1.98
C GLN A 86 4.86 0.79 0.99
N ASN A 87 4.93 0.34 -0.26
CA ASN A 87 4.00 0.71 -1.32
C ASN A 87 2.67 -0.04 -1.14
N ILE A 88 1.59 0.57 -1.63
CA ILE A 88 0.25 -0.01 -1.69
C ILE A 88 -0.23 -0.22 -3.14
N ASP A 89 0.62 0.11 -4.12
CA ASP A 89 0.32 0.10 -5.56
C ASP A 89 0.22 -1.32 -6.17
N SER A 90 0.66 -2.34 -5.42
CA SER A 90 0.64 -3.76 -5.84
C SER A 90 1.49 -4.08 -7.08
N LEU A 91 2.44 -3.22 -7.47
CA LEU A 91 3.29 -3.46 -8.63
C LEU A 91 4.26 -4.63 -8.43
N GLU A 92 4.64 -4.93 -7.18
CA GLU A 92 5.43 -6.12 -6.85
C GLU A 92 4.67 -7.41 -7.18
N ARG A 93 3.37 -7.45 -6.86
CA ARG A 93 2.49 -8.58 -7.23
C ARG A 93 2.37 -8.68 -8.75
N LYS A 94 2.18 -7.55 -9.44
CA LYS A 94 2.09 -7.49 -10.91
C LYS A 94 3.39 -7.90 -11.60
N ALA A 95 4.56 -7.70 -10.98
CA ALA A 95 5.84 -8.24 -11.44
C ALA A 95 6.02 -9.75 -11.18
N GLY A 96 5.09 -10.37 -10.45
CA GLY A 96 5.10 -11.78 -10.09
C GLY A 96 6.04 -12.12 -8.94
N ILE A 97 6.26 -11.18 -8.01
CA ILE A 97 6.84 -11.53 -6.72
C ILE A 97 5.85 -12.45 -5.99
N ARG A 98 6.34 -13.60 -5.52
CA ARG A 98 5.54 -14.61 -4.83
C ARG A 98 5.08 -14.10 -3.47
N GLU A 99 3.85 -14.45 -3.09
CA GLU A 99 3.19 -13.95 -1.88
C GLU A 99 3.94 -14.32 -0.59
N GLU A 100 4.59 -15.47 -0.54
CA GLU A 100 5.40 -15.89 0.61
C GLU A 100 6.66 -15.02 0.80
N LEU A 101 7.15 -14.40 -0.27
CA LEU A 101 8.31 -13.51 -0.24
C LEU A 101 7.90 -12.05 -0.02
N LEU A 102 6.67 -11.66 -0.35
CA LEU A 102 6.19 -10.29 -0.27
C LEU A 102 5.56 -9.95 1.08
N ILE A 103 6.01 -8.85 1.67
CA ILE A 103 5.46 -8.23 2.88
C ILE A 103 5.07 -6.79 2.55
N GLU A 104 3.76 -6.57 2.38
CA GLU A 104 3.15 -5.26 2.17
C GLU A 104 2.96 -4.58 3.53
N CYS A 105 3.96 -3.81 3.96
CA CYS A 105 4.05 -3.25 5.31
C CYS A 105 2.86 -2.34 5.63
N HIS A 106 2.33 -1.62 4.65
CA HIS A 106 1.21 -0.70 4.79
C HIS A 106 -0.09 -1.23 4.18
N GLY A 107 -0.19 -2.56 4.04
CA GLY A 107 -1.34 -3.20 3.41
C GLY A 107 -1.34 -3.02 1.89
N THR A 108 -2.49 -3.24 1.27
CA THR A 108 -2.62 -3.37 -0.18
C THR A 108 -3.92 -2.78 -0.71
N THR A 109 -3.91 -2.36 -1.97
CA THR A 109 -5.11 -2.00 -2.74
C THR A 109 -5.70 -3.18 -3.51
N ALA A 110 -5.04 -4.35 -3.47
CA ALA A 110 -5.49 -5.56 -4.17
C ALA A 110 -6.69 -6.25 -3.50
N THR A 111 -7.01 -5.90 -2.25
CA THR A 111 -8.15 -6.42 -1.50
C THR A 111 -8.84 -5.29 -0.74
N SER A 112 -10.03 -5.57 -0.21
CA SER A 112 -10.74 -4.65 0.67
C SER A 112 -11.32 -5.35 1.88
N LYS A 113 -11.69 -4.56 2.89
CA LYS A 113 -12.29 -5.08 4.12
C LYS A 113 -13.29 -4.10 4.71
N CYS A 114 -14.23 -4.64 5.47
CA CYS A 114 -15.11 -3.83 6.30
C CYS A 114 -14.30 -3.12 7.39
N HIS A 115 -14.47 -1.81 7.51
CA HIS A 115 -13.82 -0.99 8.52
C HIS A 115 -14.20 -1.38 9.96
N GLU A 116 -15.42 -1.91 10.16
CA GLU A 116 -15.96 -2.25 11.47
C GLU A 116 -15.73 -3.73 11.84
N CYS A 117 -16.24 -4.67 11.03
CA CYS A 117 -16.17 -6.10 11.35
C CYS A 117 -15.01 -6.86 10.69
N GLN A 118 -14.15 -6.18 9.92
CA GLN A 118 -13.00 -6.76 9.22
C GLN A 118 -13.34 -7.88 8.21
N GLN A 119 -14.62 -8.02 7.81
CA GLN A 119 -15.02 -8.93 6.73
C GLN A 119 -14.23 -8.59 5.46
N ALA A 120 -13.54 -9.57 4.90
CA ALA A 120 -12.74 -9.42 3.69
C ALA A 120 -13.62 -9.45 2.43
N TYR A 121 -13.22 -8.67 1.43
CA TYR A 121 -13.83 -8.55 0.11
C TYR A 121 -12.74 -8.43 -0.96
N SER A 122 -13.11 -8.65 -2.23
CA SER A 122 -12.22 -8.39 -3.37
C SER A 122 -11.97 -6.87 -3.54
N LYS A 123 -11.00 -6.50 -4.39
CA LYS A 123 -10.80 -5.08 -4.75
C LYS A 123 -12.04 -4.47 -5.43
N ASP A 124 -12.78 -5.25 -6.20
CA ASP A 124 -13.90 -4.74 -7.01
C ASP A 124 -15.02 -4.19 -6.12
N HIS A 125 -15.20 -4.78 -4.92
CA HIS A 125 -16.19 -4.34 -3.94
C HIS A 125 -16.04 -2.87 -3.53
N TYR A 126 -14.84 -2.29 -3.57
CA TYR A 126 -14.64 -0.87 -3.24
C TYR A 126 -14.36 0.03 -4.44
N PHE A 127 -13.86 -0.54 -5.55
CA PHE A 127 -13.55 0.23 -6.76
C PHE A 127 -14.79 0.56 -7.59
N ASP A 128 -15.86 -0.23 -7.47
CA ASP A 128 -17.11 0.00 -8.18
C ASP A 128 -18.03 1.00 -7.46
N TRP A 129 -17.47 1.79 -6.55
CA TRP A 129 -18.20 2.91 -5.97
C TRP A 129 -18.36 4.04 -6.97
N ASP A 130 -19.60 4.43 -7.22
CA ASP A 130 -19.92 5.69 -7.87
C ASP A 130 -20.79 6.59 -6.96
N ARG A 131 -20.78 7.89 -7.25
CA ARG A 131 -21.52 8.89 -6.47
C ARG A 131 -23.05 8.69 -6.53
N THR A 132 -23.55 7.91 -7.48
CA THR A 132 -24.99 7.62 -7.65
C THR A 132 -25.45 6.42 -6.83
N ASN A 133 -24.55 5.46 -6.56
CA ASN A 133 -24.80 4.22 -5.83
C ASN A 133 -24.30 4.26 -4.38
N GLY A 134 -23.59 5.32 -3.97
CA GLY A 134 -23.20 5.58 -2.58
C GLY A 134 -22.07 4.68 -2.06
N VAL A 135 -21.32 5.14 -1.04
CA VAL A 135 -20.02 4.55 -0.65
C VAL A 135 -20.13 3.05 -0.30
N PRO A 136 -19.12 2.21 -0.63
CA PRO A 136 -19.19 0.76 -0.46
C PRO A 136 -19.53 0.36 0.97
N ARG A 137 -20.51 -0.55 1.11
CA ARG A 137 -20.96 -1.05 2.40
C ARG A 137 -20.68 -2.55 2.54
N CYS A 138 -20.48 -2.95 3.77
CA CYS A 138 -20.32 -4.33 4.17
C CYS A 138 -21.69 -5.01 4.21
N GLU A 139 -21.82 -6.13 3.52
CA GLU A 139 -23.06 -6.93 3.46
C GLU A 139 -23.46 -7.50 4.83
N ARG A 140 -22.51 -7.66 5.75
CA ARG A 140 -22.73 -8.25 7.08
C ARG A 140 -23.20 -7.25 8.13
N CYS A 141 -22.66 -6.03 8.13
CA CYS A 141 -22.91 -5.06 9.21
C CYS A 141 -23.21 -3.63 8.72
N SER A 142 -23.32 -3.41 7.41
CA SER A 142 -23.54 -2.10 6.79
C SER A 142 -22.46 -1.04 7.09
N GLY A 143 -21.35 -1.41 7.73
CA GLY A 143 -20.17 -0.56 7.89
C GLY A 143 -19.49 -0.28 6.55
N LEU A 144 -18.62 0.74 6.48
CA LEU A 144 -17.88 1.07 5.25
C LEU A 144 -16.94 -0.08 4.84
N THR A 145 -16.92 -0.45 3.56
CA THR A 145 -15.89 -1.32 2.99
C THR A 145 -14.81 -0.47 2.35
N ARG A 146 -13.56 -0.64 2.76
CA ARG A 146 -12.42 0.18 2.36
C ARG A 146 -11.27 -0.69 1.84
N PRO A 147 -10.34 -0.17 1.02
CA PRO A 147 -9.12 -0.87 0.67
C PRO A 147 -8.38 -1.35 1.92
N ASP A 148 -7.71 -2.51 1.82
CA ASP A 148 -6.97 -3.13 2.91
C ASP A 148 -5.58 -2.49 3.13
N ILE A 149 -5.56 -1.16 3.17
CA ILE A 149 -4.40 -0.35 3.51
C ILE A 149 -4.37 -0.08 5.01
N VAL A 150 -3.18 0.12 5.57
CA VAL A 150 -3.00 0.55 6.96
C VAL A 150 -3.23 2.05 7.02
N LEU A 151 -4.26 2.48 7.76
CA LEU A 151 -4.50 3.88 8.04
C LEU A 151 -3.59 4.34 9.19
N PHE A 152 -3.27 5.63 9.25
CA PHE A 152 -2.57 6.21 10.39
C PHE A 152 -3.32 5.94 11.69
N GLY A 153 -2.56 5.47 12.69
CA GLY A 153 -3.09 5.02 13.99
C GLY A 153 -3.49 3.54 14.03
N GLU A 154 -3.48 2.82 12.90
CA GLU A 154 -3.70 1.37 12.89
C GLU A 154 -2.40 0.59 13.09
N ALA A 155 -2.52 -0.62 13.63
CA ALA A 155 -1.40 -1.55 13.73
C ALA A 155 -0.96 -2.03 12.33
N LEU A 156 0.35 -2.22 12.16
CA LEU A 156 0.89 -2.88 10.97
C LEU A 156 0.42 -4.34 10.92
N PRO A 157 0.32 -4.95 9.71
CA PRO A 157 -0.20 -6.30 9.55
C PRO A 157 0.59 -7.32 10.37
N ASP A 158 -0.10 -8.33 10.92
CA ASP A 158 0.55 -9.38 11.72
C ASP A 158 1.67 -10.08 10.97
N LYS A 159 1.47 -10.31 9.67
CA LYS A 159 2.49 -10.88 8.75
C LYS A 159 3.79 -10.07 8.79
N PHE A 160 3.71 -8.73 8.85
CA PHE A 160 4.90 -7.89 8.98
C PHE A 160 5.62 -8.14 10.30
N GLN A 161 4.89 -8.17 11.42
CA GLN A 161 5.47 -8.37 12.74
C GLN A 161 6.10 -9.76 12.90
N GLU A 162 5.39 -10.80 12.48
CA GLU A 162 5.83 -12.19 12.54
C GLU A 162 7.10 -12.39 11.71
N LYS A 163 7.07 -12.00 10.43
CA LYS A 163 8.21 -12.21 9.53
C LYS A 163 9.39 -11.34 9.90
N SER A 164 9.19 -10.10 10.35
CA SER A 164 10.30 -9.27 10.84
C SER A 164 11.04 -9.92 12.00
N ARG A 165 10.32 -10.53 12.95
CA ARG A 165 10.92 -11.26 14.08
C ARG A 165 11.69 -12.50 13.63
N GLU A 166 11.14 -13.28 12.69
CA GLU A 166 11.85 -14.43 12.11
C GLU A 166 13.14 -14.02 11.39
N GLU A 167 13.08 -12.95 10.59
CA GLU A 167 14.22 -12.47 9.82
C GLU A 167 15.33 -11.95 10.71
N LEU A 168 15.00 -11.17 11.75
CA LEU A 168 15.98 -10.65 12.72
C LEU A 168 16.71 -11.75 13.47
N ARG A 169 16.03 -12.84 13.85
CA ARG A 169 16.67 -14.00 14.52
C ARG A 169 17.66 -14.73 13.63
N LYS A 170 17.45 -14.69 12.33
CA LYS A 170 18.26 -15.38 11.31
C LYS A 170 19.30 -14.48 10.66
N ALA A 171 19.31 -13.17 10.98
CA ALA A 171 20.31 -12.25 10.48
C ALA A 171 21.64 -12.54 11.20
N PRO A 172 22.71 -12.91 10.48
CA PRO A 172 24.00 -13.10 11.13
C PRO A 172 24.47 -11.76 11.69
N ALA A 173 24.97 -11.75 12.93
CA ALA A 173 25.51 -10.58 13.63
C ALA A 173 26.70 -9.87 12.92
N ARG A 174 27.08 -10.30 11.70
CA ARG A 174 28.25 -9.85 10.96
C ARG A 174 27.96 -9.07 9.67
N ALA A 175 26.70 -8.80 9.32
CA ALA A 175 26.36 -8.16 8.04
C ALA A 175 26.70 -6.65 7.93
N TRP A 176 27.32 -6.03 8.94
CA TRP A 176 27.70 -4.61 8.94
C TRP A 176 29.19 -4.32 9.16
N ARG A 177 30.09 -5.29 8.93
CA ARG A 177 31.51 -4.96 8.74
C ARG A 177 31.72 -4.65 7.25
N LEU A 178 31.38 -3.41 6.87
CA LEU A 178 31.98 -2.82 5.69
C LEU A 178 33.49 -2.75 5.95
N SER A 179 34.24 -3.33 5.02
CA SER A 179 35.69 -3.28 4.94
C SER A 179 36.19 -1.84 5.06
N SER A 180 36.69 -1.49 6.23
CA SER A 180 37.56 -0.33 6.43
C SER A 180 39.01 -0.81 6.41
N GLU A 181 39.45 -1.36 5.28
CA GLU A 181 40.85 -1.51 4.94
C GLU A 181 40.91 -1.36 3.43
N HIS A 182 41.50 -0.26 2.96
CA HIS A 182 42.47 -0.09 1.86
C HIS A 182 42.78 1.41 1.78
#